data_AF-A0A4W3H9G6-F1
#
_entry.id   AF-A0A4W3H9G6-F1
#
_cell.length_a   1.000
_cell.length_b   1.000
_cell.length_c   1.000
_cell.angle_alpha   90.00
_cell.angle_beta   90.00
_cell.angle_gamma   90.00
#
_symmetry.space_group_name_H-M   'P 1'
#
loop_
_entity.id
_entity.type
_entity.pdbx_description
1 polymer ?
#
loop_
_entity_poly.entity_id
_entity_poly.type
_entity_poly.pdbx_seq_one_letter_code
_entity_poly.pdbx_strand_id
1 'polypeptide(L)'
;MLCSQHKLKGTNEQEIKCFAVYRRVYIQRDEVKQIASIVQRGKRSHMFRVGGLIFHTIGQLLPHQMQEFHSVAALYPIGYEATRIYWSMRYTNKRCCYHCTINDINGKPEFGIQVIEHGHEDVIVTDWTPQGVWSRILEPVVQLRKEAEMLRLFPDYIKGEDMFGLTIHAVLRIAESLPGVESCQNYIFRYGRHPLMELPLAVNPTGCARSEPKIMTHYKRPHTLNSTSTSKAFQSTVTGEINTPYSKQFVHSKSSQYRRLKTEWKNNVYLARSRIQGLGLYAAKDLEKHTMVIEYIGTIIRNEVANRREKLYETQNRGVYMFRINNEHVIDATLTGGPARYINHSCAPNCVAEVVTFDKEDKIIIISSRRIPKGEELTYDYKFDFEDDQHKIPCHCGALNCRKWMN
;
A
#
# COMPACT_ATOMS: atom_id res chain seq x y z
N MET A 1 61.34 16.73 13.95
CA MET A 1 61.33 15.86 15.15
C MET A 1 60.60 16.59 16.27
N LEU A 2 59.63 15.95 16.93
CA LEU A 2 58.80 16.57 17.97
C LEU A 2 59.61 16.86 19.26
N CYS A 3 59.23 17.89 20.03
CA CYS A 3 59.94 18.28 21.25
C CYS A 3 59.80 17.25 22.38
N SER A 4 60.64 17.33 23.42
CA SER A 4 60.70 16.38 24.54
C SER A 4 59.40 16.20 25.32
N GLN A 5 58.50 17.19 25.30
CA GLN A 5 57.16 17.09 25.89
C GLN A 5 56.11 16.44 24.95
N HIS A 6 56.37 16.39 23.64
CA HIS A 6 55.46 15.87 22.61
C HIS A 6 56.03 14.65 21.87
N LYS A 7 57.05 14.00 22.43
CA LYS A 7 57.55 12.72 21.92
C LYS A 7 56.48 11.66 22.18
N LEU A 8 56.02 10.97 21.13
CA LEU A 8 55.05 9.87 21.24
C LEU A 8 55.60 8.83 22.24
N LYS A 9 54.98 8.77 23.43
CA LYS A 9 55.27 7.71 24.41
C LYS A 9 54.73 6.41 23.82
N GLY A 10 55.51 5.32 23.94
CA GLY A 10 55.19 4.02 23.34
C GLY A 10 53.82 3.49 23.74
N THR A 11 53.34 2.48 23.01
CA THR A 11 52.03 1.85 23.23
C THR A 11 51.92 1.32 24.66
N ASN A 12 51.17 2.04 25.49
CA ASN A 12 50.89 1.65 26.85
C ASN A 12 49.61 0.79 26.81
N GLU A 13 49.65 -0.45 27.32
CA GLU A 13 48.52 -1.40 27.21
C GLU A 13 47.24 -0.91 27.90
N GLN A 14 47.36 0.07 28.80
CA GLN A 14 46.24 0.69 29.51
C GLN A 14 45.78 2.02 28.87
N GLU A 15 46.28 2.37 27.69
CA GLU A 15 45.88 3.60 26.99
C GLU A 15 44.64 3.34 26.13
N ILE A 16 43.52 3.94 26.52
CA ILE A 16 42.26 3.85 25.78
C ILE A 16 42.41 4.64 24.46
N LYS A 17 42.67 3.94 23.36
CA LYS A 17 42.88 4.53 22.02
C LYS A 17 41.64 5.24 21.44
N CYS A 18 40.47 5.03 22.04
CA CYS A 18 39.19 5.55 21.55
C CYS A 18 38.19 5.67 22.70
N PHE A 19 37.66 6.87 22.94
CA PHE A 19 36.60 7.14 23.93
C PHE A 19 35.19 6.82 23.39
N ALA A 20 35.06 6.09 22.27
CA ALA A 20 33.76 5.72 21.72
C ALA A 20 33.10 4.65 22.58
N VAL A 21 32.20 5.08 23.46
CA VAL A 21 31.30 4.20 24.20
C VAL A 21 30.00 4.08 23.40
N TYR A 22 29.68 2.89 22.88
CA TYR A 22 28.36 2.60 22.31
C TYR A 22 27.32 2.49 23.42
N ARG A 23 26.87 3.63 23.94
CA ARG A 23 25.81 3.67 24.94
C ARG A 23 24.45 3.50 24.26
N ARG A 24 23.61 2.62 24.79
CA ARG A 24 22.19 2.54 24.41
C ARG A 24 21.49 3.78 24.97
N VAL A 25 21.15 4.73 24.11
CA VAL A 25 20.37 5.91 24.50
C VAL A 25 18.90 5.54 24.40
N TYR A 26 18.18 5.57 25.52
CA TYR A 26 16.73 5.49 25.53
C TYR A 26 16.18 6.84 25.09
N ILE A 27 15.71 6.91 23.84
CA ILE A 27 15.02 8.09 23.33
C ILE A 27 13.54 7.75 23.38
N GLN A 28 12.79 8.44 24.22
CA GLN A 28 11.32 8.39 24.18
C GLN A 28 10.87 9.08 22.90
N ARG A 29 10.66 8.28 21.85
CA ARG A 29 10.11 8.73 20.57
C ARG A 29 8.65 8.32 20.50
N ASP A 30 7.90 9.03 19.68
CA ASP A 30 6.58 8.61 19.25
C ASP A 30 6.70 7.24 18.56
N GLU A 31 6.32 6.18 19.28
CA GLU A 31 6.46 4.78 18.86
C GLU A 31 5.84 4.55 17.47
N VAL A 32 4.74 5.24 17.17
CA VAL A 32 4.02 5.07 15.90
C VAL A 32 4.82 5.66 14.74
N LYS A 33 5.41 6.84 14.92
CA LYS A 33 6.29 7.45 13.92
C LYS A 33 7.54 6.60 13.68
N GLN A 34 8.08 5.98 14.72
CA GLN A 34 9.24 5.11 14.59
C GLN A 34 8.91 3.83 13.81
N ILE A 35 7.79 3.17 14.14
CA ILE A 35 7.31 1.99 13.40
C ILE A 35 7.05 2.35 11.93
N ALA A 36 6.35 3.45 11.67
CA ALA A 36 6.10 3.96 10.31
C ALA A 36 7.40 4.19 9.52
N SER A 37 8.41 4.79 10.16
CA SER A 37 9.70 5.07 9.52
C SER A 37 10.47 3.81 9.14
N ILE A 38 10.31 2.71 9.89
CA ILE A 38 10.95 1.42 9.61
C ILE A 38 10.27 0.75 8.41
N VAL A 39 8.93 0.78 8.39
CA VAL A 39 8.11 0.24 7.31
C VAL A 39 8.40 0.94 5.96
N GLN A 40 8.52 2.27 5.95
CA GLN A 40 8.69 3.05 4.73
C GLN A 40 10.09 2.95 4.10
N ARG A 41 11.12 2.58 4.87
CA ARG A 41 12.53 2.78 4.48
C ARG A 41 13.21 1.62 3.76
N GLY A 42 12.54 0.49 3.52
CA GLY A 42 12.99 -0.61 2.64
C GLY A 42 14.48 -1.03 2.71
N LYS A 43 14.76 -2.27 3.15
CA LYS A 43 16.08 -2.96 3.08
C LYS A 43 17.35 -2.19 3.54
N ARG A 44 17.26 -1.06 4.27
CA ARG A 44 18.44 -0.43 4.92
C ARG A 44 18.33 -0.34 6.45
N SER A 45 19.15 -1.18 7.10
CA SER A 45 19.86 -1.06 8.40
C SER A 45 19.12 -0.81 9.72
N HIS A 46 17.78 -0.81 9.78
CA HIS A 46 17.07 -0.69 11.06
C HIS A 46 16.21 -1.93 11.32
N MET A 47 16.74 -2.86 12.12
CA MET A 47 16.01 -4.02 12.62
C MET A 47 15.25 -3.63 13.89
N PHE A 48 13.96 -3.95 13.95
CA PHE A 48 13.14 -3.71 15.13
C PHE A 48 13.14 -4.95 16.03
N ARG A 49 13.65 -4.80 17.25
CA ARG A 49 13.72 -5.89 18.23
C ARG A 49 12.81 -5.60 19.43
N VAL A 50 11.92 -6.53 19.75
CA VAL A 50 11.06 -6.50 20.95
C VAL A 50 11.37 -7.72 21.79
N GLY A 51 12.11 -7.52 22.88
CA GLY A 51 12.54 -8.61 23.76
C GLY A 51 13.33 -9.69 23.00
N GLY A 52 12.74 -10.88 22.90
CA GLY A 52 13.29 -12.02 22.16
C GLY A 52 12.94 -12.06 20.68
N LEU A 53 12.07 -11.18 20.16
CA LEU A 53 11.72 -11.15 18.74
C LEU A 53 12.54 -10.09 18.01
N ILE A 54 13.09 -10.45 16.86
CA ILE A 54 13.66 -9.54 15.86
C ILE A 54 12.74 -9.60 14.65
N PHE A 55 12.06 -8.51 14.34
CA PHE A 55 11.15 -8.41 13.21
C PHE A 55 11.92 -8.01 11.94
N HIS A 56 11.68 -8.70 10.81
CA HIS A 56 12.35 -8.43 9.54
C HIS A 56 11.40 -7.87 8.49
N THR A 57 10.29 -8.55 8.20
CA THR A 57 9.28 -8.11 7.23
C THR A 57 7.88 -8.57 7.65
N ILE A 58 6.87 -7.72 7.37
CA ILE A 58 5.48 -8.05 7.68
C ILE A 58 4.86 -8.97 6.63
N GLY A 59 5.34 -8.91 5.37
CA GLY A 59 4.70 -9.61 4.25
C GLY A 59 3.48 -8.87 3.71
N GLN A 60 2.56 -9.62 3.11
CA GLN A 60 1.34 -9.09 2.49
C GLN A 60 0.17 -10.07 2.58
N LEU A 61 -1.05 -9.56 2.54
CA LEU A 61 -2.26 -10.37 2.41
C LEU A 61 -3.00 -9.97 1.14
N LEU A 62 -3.38 -10.96 0.34
CA LEU A 62 -4.11 -10.75 -0.91
C LEU A 62 -5.61 -11.01 -0.72
N PRO A 63 -6.49 -10.43 -1.56
CA PRO A 63 -7.93 -10.54 -1.38
C PRO A 63 -8.46 -11.98 -1.25
N HIS A 64 -7.94 -12.93 -2.05
CA HIS A 64 -8.34 -14.34 -1.99
C HIS A 64 -7.87 -15.04 -0.71
N GLN A 65 -6.84 -14.52 -0.05
CA GLN A 65 -6.27 -15.07 1.19
C GLN A 65 -7.01 -14.56 2.44
N MET A 66 -7.77 -13.46 2.35
CA MET A 66 -8.43 -12.84 3.51
C MET A 66 -9.50 -13.72 4.19
N GLN A 67 -9.87 -14.86 3.59
CA GLN A 67 -10.78 -15.83 4.21
C GLN A 67 -10.06 -16.80 5.15
N GLU A 68 -8.84 -17.23 4.81
CA GLU A 68 -8.13 -18.33 5.48
C GLU A 68 -6.88 -17.88 6.26
N PHE A 69 -6.36 -16.67 6.00
CA PHE A 69 -5.06 -16.22 6.53
C PHE A 69 -5.17 -15.32 7.76
N HIS A 70 -6.04 -15.70 8.70
CA HIS A 70 -6.16 -15.06 10.01
C HIS A 70 -6.81 -15.98 11.04
N SER A 71 -6.57 -15.69 12.31
CA SER A 71 -7.39 -16.16 13.43
C SER A 71 -8.15 -14.99 14.05
N VAL A 72 -8.84 -15.25 15.16
CA VAL A 72 -9.47 -14.21 15.97
C VAL A 72 -8.44 -13.22 16.53
N ALA A 73 -7.20 -13.69 16.77
CA ALA A 73 -6.19 -12.93 17.50
C ALA A 73 -5.06 -12.37 16.61
N ALA A 74 -4.82 -12.94 15.43
CA ALA A 74 -3.67 -12.60 14.59
C ALA A 74 -3.99 -12.69 13.09
N LEU A 75 -3.31 -11.85 12.30
CA LEU A 75 -3.27 -11.93 10.84
C LEU A 75 -2.03 -12.73 10.41
N TYR A 76 -2.10 -13.43 9.27
CA TYR A 76 -1.03 -14.30 8.76
C TYR A 76 -0.53 -13.85 7.37
N PRO A 77 0.17 -12.72 7.24
CA PRO A 77 0.60 -12.26 5.94
C PRO A 77 1.70 -13.13 5.34
N ILE A 78 1.62 -13.34 4.03
CA ILE A 78 2.59 -14.11 3.25
C ILE A 78 3.86 -13.33 3.05
N GLY A 79 5.00 -14.00 3.22
CA GLY A 79 6.31 -13.37 3.25
C GLY A 79 6.59 -12.62 4.55
N TYR A 80 5.83 -12.93 5.62
CA TYR A 80 6.21 -12.56 6.97
C TYR A 80 7.53 -13.25 7.34
N GLU A 81 8.46 -12.48 7.92
CA GLU A 81 9.71 -13.02 8.44
C GLU A 81 10.08 -12.35 9.77
N ALA A 82 10.41 -13.17 10.75
CA ALA A 82 10.95 -12.72 12.03
C ALA A 82 11.93 -13.76 12.59
N THR A 83 12.85 -13.34 13.45
CA THR A 83 13.71 -14.24 14.22
C THR A 83 13.32 -14.19 15.69
N ARG A 84 12.93 -15.33 16.24
CA ARG A 84 12.72 -15.53 17.68
C ARG A 84 14.00 -16.08 18.30
N ILE A 85 14.53 -15.40 19.30
CA ILE A 85 15.59 -15.91 20.15
C ILE A 85 14.93 -16.66 21.30
N TYR A 86 15.11 -17.98 21.34
CA TYR A 86 14.53 -18.85 22.35
C TYR A 86 15.51 -19.96 22.75
N TRP A 87 15.12 -20.82 23.68
CA TRP A 87 15.95 -21.89 24.22
C TRP A 87 16.25 -22.96 23.18
N SER A 88 17.49 -23.44 23.17
CA SER A 88 17.94 -24.54 22.31
C SER A 88 17.22 -25.85 22.66
N MET A 89 16.87 -26.61 21.62
CA MET A 89 16.36 -27.99 21.77
C MET A 89 17.46 -28.99 22.15
N ARG A 90 18.74 -28.59 22.09
CA ARG A 90 19.90 -29.46 22.30
C ARG A 90 20.62 -29.20 23.62
N TYR A 91 20.51 -27.99 24.15
CA TYR A 91 21.25 -27.57 25.34
C TYR A 91 20.35 -26.84 26.33
N THR A 92 20.43 -27.22 27.61
CA THR A 92 19.63 -26.68 28.72
C THR A 92 19.78 -25.16 28.89
N ASN A 93 21.01 -24.67 28.74
CA ASN A 93 21.42 -23.31 29.10
C ASN A 93 21.86 -22.45 27.90
N LYS A 94 21.54 -22.85 26.66
CA LYS A 94 21.81 -22.04 25.48
C LYS A 94 20.52 -21.58 24.82
N ARG A 95 20.59 -20.40 24.19
CA ARG A 95 19.55 -19.90 23.30
C ARG A 95 20.07 -19.95 21.87
N CYS A 96 19.18 -20.21 20.94
CA CYS A 96 19.44 -20.17 19.51
C CYS A 96 18.39 -19.31 18.81
N CYS A 97 18.57 -19.15 17.50
CA CYS A 97 17.73 -18.33 16.67
C CYS A 97 16.74 -19.23 15.91
N TYR A 98 15.47 -18.89 15.96
CA TYR A 98 14.40 -19.52 15.22
C TYR A 98 13.91 -18.53 14.19
N HIS A 99 14.22 -18.75 12.92
CA HIS A 99 13.75 -17.92 11.83
C HIS A 99 12.35 -18.39 11.40
N CYS A 100 11.35 -17.56 11.65
CA CYS A 100 9.94 -17.82 11.46
C CYS A 100 9.47 -17.22 10.14
N THR A 101 8.77 -18.01 9.32
CA THR A 101 8.22 -17.61 8.03
C THR A 101 6.76 -18.03 7.88
N ILE A 102 6.00 -17.29 7.07
CA ILE A 102 4.62 -17.64 6.69
C ILE A 102 4.52 -17.65 5.16
N ASN A 103 4.12 -18.80 4.62
CA ASN A 103 4.02 -19.06 3.19
C ASN A 103 2.58 -19.45 2.79
N ASP A 104 2.27 -19.35 1.51
CA ASP A 104 1.03 -19.82 0.92
C ASP A 104 1.27 -21.17 0.25
N ILE A 105 0.57 -22.22 0.71
CA ILE A 105 0.53 -23.52 0.06
C ILE A 105 -0.92 -23.85 -0.26
N ASN A 106 -1.27 -23.85 -1.55
CA ASN A 106 -2.61 -24.18 -2.05
C ASN A 106 -3.75 -23.35 -1.42
N GLY A 107 -3.51 -22.05 -1.16
CA GLY A 107 -4.50 -21.14 -0.59
C GLY A 107 -4.67 -21.29 0.92
N LYS A 108 -3.71 -21.91 1.61
CA LYS A 108 -3.67 -22.04 3.07
C LYS A 108 -2.34 -21.58 3.64
N PRO A 109 -2.33 -21.01 4.86
CA PRO A 109 -1.09 -20.62 5.52
C PRO A 109 -0.27 -21.85 5.93
N GLU A 110 0.98 -21.88 5.52
CA GLU A 110 2.01 -22.76 6.05
C GLU A 110 2.96 -21.94 6.94
N PHE A 111 3.19 -22.42 8.15
CA PHE A 111 4.09 -21.81 9.13
C PHE A 111 5.41 -22.57 9.15
N GLY A 112 6.50 -21.88 8.82
CA GLY A 112 7.85 -22.43 8.79
C GLY A 112 8.72 -21.91 9.92
N ILE A 113 9.57 -22.78 10.46
CA ILE A 113 10.65 -22.41 11.38
C ILE A 113 11.95 -23.07 10.94
N GLN A 114 12.96 -22.26 10.66
CA GLN A 114 14.34 -22.69 10.50
C GLN A 114 15.09 -22.46 11.81
N VAL A 115 15.59 -23.55 12.40
CA VAL A 115 16.39 -23.53 13.63
C VAL A 115 17.85 -23.28 13.26
N ILE A 116 18.34 -22.09 13.61
CA ILE A 116 19.70 -21.65 13.33
C ILE A 116 20.49 -21.73 14.63
N GLU A 117 21.35 -22.74 14.73
CA GLU A 117 22.20 -22.98 15.90
C GLU A 117 23.65 -23.22 15.47
N HIS A 118 24.57 -22.39 15.97
CA HIS A 118 25.96 -22.43 15.55
C HIS A 118 26.60 -23.80 15.79
N GLY A 119 27.20 -24.38 14.75
CA GLY A 119 27.87 -25.68 14.80
C GLY A 119 26.96 -26.88 14.58
N HIS A 120 25.69 -26.66 14.24
CA HIS A 120 24.74 -27.70 13.84
C HIS A 120 24.16 -27.38 12.47
N GLU A 121 23.69 -28.40 11.76
CA GLU A 121 22.90 -28.20 10.54
C GLU A 121 21.55 -27.57 10.87
N ASP A 122 21.11 -26.69 9.98
CA ASP A 122 19.83 -26.00 10.12
C ASP A 122 18.68 -27.01 10.00
N VAL A 123 17.80 -27.03 11.00
CA VAL A 123 16.61 -27.87 11.01
C VAL A 123 15.41 -27.04 10.56
N ILE A 124 14.69 -27.50 9.55
CA ILE A 124 13.48 -26.85 9.06
C ILE A 124 12.26 -27.64 9.53
N VAL A 125 11.30 -26.93 10.11
CA VAL A 125 10.04 -27.49 10.61
C VAL A 125 8.89 -26.69 10.02
N THR A 126 7.90 -27.37 9.45
CA THR A 126 6.68 -26.74 8.92
C THR A 126 5.42 -27.38 9.50
N ASP A 127 4.35 -26.57 9.61
CA ASP A 127 3.01 -27.00 10.02
C ASP A 127 1.93 -26.05 9.47
N TRP A 128 0.67 -26.47 9.52
CA TRP A 128 -0.50 -25.67 9.08
C TRP A 128 -0.98 -24.70 10.17
N THR A 129 -0.48 -24.85 11.40
CA THR A 129 -0.84 -23.98 12.52
C THR A 129 0.40 -23.42 13.21
N PRO A 130 0.34 -22.18 13.72
CA PRO A 130 1.47 -21.60 14.43
C PRO A 130 1.77 -22.37 15.72
N GLN A 131 0.74 -22.94 16.36
CA GLN A 131 0.90 -23.80 17.54
C GLN A 131 1.58 -25.12 17.18
N GLY A 132 1.17 -25.78 16.10
CA GLY A 132 1.71 -27.08 15.69
C GLY A 132 3.21 -27.01 15.41
N VAL A 133 3.65 -26.00 14.63
CA VAL A 133 5.08 -25.85 14.30
C VAL A 133 5.93 -25.55 15.54
N TRP A 134 5.44 -24.71 16.47
CA TRP A 134 6.17 -24.42 17.71
C TRP A 134 6.13 -25.57 18.70
N SER A 135 5.09 -26.40 18.71
CA SER A 135 5.02 -27.56 19.63
C SER A 135 6.15 -28.53 19.37
N ARG A 136 6.54 -28.75 18.10
CA ARG A 136 7.72 -29.57 17.73
C ARG A 136 9.06 -29.03 18.26
N ILE A 137 9.11 -27.76 18.67
CA ILE A 137 10.29 -27.13 19.27
C ILE A 137 10.16 -27.07 20.80
N LEU A 138 8.99 -26.66 21.29
CA LEU A 138 8.72 -26.48 22.71
C LEU A 138 8.71 -27.80 23.47
N GLU A 139 8.19 -28.88 22.88
CA GLU A 139 8.17 -30.21 23.51
C GLU A 139 9.59 -30.73 23.81
N PRO A 140 10.54 -30.78 22.85
CA PRO A 140 11.93 -31.13 23.15
C PRO A 140 12.58 -30.23 24.21
N VAL A 141 12.35 -28.91 24.16
CA VAL A 141 12.90 -27.96 25.13
C VAL A 141 12.38 -28.25 26.54
N VAL A 142 11.08 -28.52 26.67
CA VAL A 142 10.44 -28.84 27.96
C VAL A 142 10.96 -30.17 28.48
N GLN A 143 11.05 -31.20 27.63
CA GLN A 143 11.54 -32.52 28.01
C GLN A 143 12.99 -32.46 28.49
N LEU A 144 13.87 -31.81 27.72
CA LEU A 144 15.29 -31.66 28.04
C LEU A 144 15.51 -30.92 29.37
N ARG A 145 14.67 -29.91 29.66
CA ARG A 145 14.74 -29.16 30.93
C ARG A 145 14.19 -29.95 32.11
N LYS A 146 13.17 -30.78 31.86
CA LYS A 146 12.61 -31.68 32.87
C LYS A 146 13.64 -32.74 33.26
N GLU A 147 14.33 -33.33 32.30
CA GLU A 147 15.42 -34.31 32.52
C GLU A 147 16.59 -33.69 33.27
N ALA A 148 16.87 -32.40 33.06
CA ALA A 148 17.90 -31.67 33.77
C ALA A 148 17.43 -31.06 35.11
N GLU A 149 16.26 -31.46 35.61
CA GLU A 149 15.66 -31.01 36.89
C GLU A 149 15.60 -29.47 37.04
N MET A 150 15.41 -28.76 35.92
CA MET A 150 15.35 -27.29 35.94
C MET A 150 13.98 -26.77 36.38
N LEU A 151 13.99 -25.62 37.06
CA LEU A 151 12.76 -24.91 37.40
C LEU A 151 11.93 -24.56 36.14
N ARG A 152 10.64 -24.88 36.20
CA ARG A 152 9.68 -24.59 35.13
C ARG A 152 9.27 -23.11 35.17
N LEU A 153 10.09 -22.26 34.56
CA LEU A 153 9.91 -20.79 34.57
C LEU A 153 8.94 -20.26 33.50
N PHE A 154 8.23 -21.12 32.77
CA PHE A 154 7.40 -20.70 31.63
C PHE A 154 5.92 -20.97 31.87
N PRO A 155 5.01 -20.10 31.35
CA PRO A 155 3.58 -20.32 31.43
C PRO A 155 3.17 -21.59 30.67
N ASP A 156 2.17 -22.32 31.17
CA ASP A 156 1.53 -23.43 30.46
C ASP A 156 0.87 -23.00 29.13
N TYR A 157 0.57 -21.70 28.98
CA TYR A 157 -0.22 -21.14 27.88
C TYR A 157 0.61 -20.29 26.92
N ILE A 158 1.69 -20.84 26.36
CA ILE A 158 2.38 -20.19 25.23
C ILE A 158 1.63 -20.50 23.95
N LYS A 159 1.06 -19.47 23.31
CA LYS A 159 0.41 -19.61 22.01
C LYS A 159 1.43 -19.50 20.87
N GLY A 160 1.22 -20.27 19.81
CA GLY A 160 2.07 -20.23 18.62
C GLY A 160 2.17 -18.84 18.00
N GLU A 161 1.06 -18.10 17.94
CA GLU A 161 1.02 -16.73 17.40
C GLU A 161 1.92 -15.78 18.21
N ASP A 162 1.96 -15.96 19.54
CA ASP A 162 2.83 -15.18 20.43
C ASP A 162 4.29 -15.49 20.15
N MET A 163 4.63 -16.74 19.82
CA MET A 163 5.98 -17.18 19.48
C MET A 163 6.42 -16.70 18.09
N PHE A 164 5.52 -16.64 17.12
CA PHE A 164 5.76 -15.92 15.86
C PHE A 164 5.88 -14.40 16.06
N GLY A 165 5.32 -13.88 17.16
CA GLY A 165 5.35 -12.45 17.48
C GLY A 165 4.24 -11.64 16.82
N LEU A 166 3.24 -12.32 16.24
CA LEU A 166 2.13 -11.72 15.51
C LEU A 166 1.20 -10.92 16.42
N THR A 167 1.22 -11.20 17.72
CA THR A 167 0.43 -10.52 18.75
C THR A 167 1.20 -9.39 19.44
N ILE A 168 2.48 -9.17 19.10
CA ILE A 168 3.25 -8.05 19.65
C ILE A 168 2.64 -6.75 19.15
N HIS A 169 2.37 -5.81 20.05
CA HIS A 169 1.72 -4.52 19.76
C HIS A 169 2.24 -3.82 18.51
N ALA A 170 3.56 -3.75 18.34
CA ALA A 170 4.17 -3.12 17.18
C ALA A 170 3.93 -3.89 15.88
N VAL A 171 4.02 -5.23 15.91
CA VAL A 171 3.75 -6.09 14.74
C VAL A 171 2.27 -6.05 14.38
N LEU A 172 1.37 -6.14 15.38
CA LEU A 172 -0.07 -6.01 15.21
C LEU A 172 -0.45 -4.70 14.51
N ARG A 173 0.09 -3.56 14.97
CA ARG A 173 -0.22 -2.26 14.34
C ARG A 173 0.19 -2.20 12.87
N ILE A 174 1.32 -2.82 12.52
CA ILE A 174 1.75 -2.93 11.13
C ILE A 174 0.80 -3.85 10.36
N ALA A 175 0.48 -5.03 10.91
CA ALA A 175 -0.40 -6.01 10.30
C ALA A 175 -1.81 -5.43 10.04
N GLU A 176 -2.40 -4.76 11.02
CA GLU A 176 -3.71 -4.12 10.90
C GLU A 176 -3.72 -2.91 9.94
N SER A 177 -2.54 -2.37 9.63
CA SER A 177 -2.40 -1.29 8.65
C SER A 177 -2.27 -1.80 7.21
N LEU A 178 -2.10 -3.12 7.00
CA LEU A 178 -2.02 -3.72 5.67
C LEU A 178 -3.29 -3.44 4.85
N PRO A 179 -3.18 -3.28 3.53
CA PRO A 179 -4.33 -2.99 2.68
C PRO A 179 -5.31 -4.17 2.62
N GLY A 180 -6.59 -3.92 2.86
CA GLY A 180 -7.66 -4.89 2.60
C GLY A 180 -7.95 -5.87 3.73
N VAL A 181 -7.18 -5.83 4.82
CA VAL A 181 -7.39 -6.68 6.01
C VAL A 181 -8.74 -6.45 6.69
N GLU A 182 -9.45 -5.36 6.36
CA GLU A 182 -10.84 -5.15 6.78
C GLU A 182 -11.79 -6.26 6.28
N SER A 183 -11.35 -7.08 5.32
CA SER A 183 -12.09 -8.21 4.76
C SER A 183 -11.95 -9.49 5.58
N CYS A 184 -11.04 -9.54 6.57
CA CYS A 184 -10.84 -10.68 7.48
C CYS A 184 -11.96 -10.74 8.52
N GLN A 185 -13.07 -11.41 8.19
CA GLN A 185 -14.32 -11.37 8.97
C GLN A 185 -14.20 -11.90 10.41
N ASN A 186 -13.27 -12.83 10.66
CA ASN A 186 -13.10 -13.45 11.97
C ASN A 186 -12.04 -12.76 12.82
N TYR A 187 -11.31 -11.78 12.28
CA TYR A 187 -10.24 -11.10 12.98
C TYR A 187 -10.77 -9.92 13.81
N ILE A 188 -10.34 -9.80 15.06
CA ILE A 188 -10.74 -8.70 15.94
C ILE A 188 -9.65 -7.62 15.95
N PHE A 189 -9.94 -6.49 15.32
CA PHE A 189 -9.08 -5.31 15.29
C PHE A 189 -8.91 -4.70 16.69
N ARG A 190 -7.67 -4.32 17.03
CA ARG A 190 -7.34 -3.65 18.28
C ARG A 190 -6.97 -2.18 18.11
N TYR A 191 -6.32 -1.83 16.99
CA TYR A 191 -5.85 -0.48 16.69
C TYR A 191 -6.47 0.10 15.42
N GLY A 192 -6.78 -0.75 14.45
CA GLY A 192 -7.19 -0.35 13.11
C GLY A 192 -6.04 0.24 12.28
N ARG A 193 -6.41 0.79 11.12
CA ARG A 193 -5.45 1.33 10.15
C ARG A 193 -4.88 2.67 10.63
N HIS A 194 -3.55 2.78 10.68
CA HIS A 194 -2.90 4.01 11.12
C HIS A 194 -2.41 4.88 9.94
N PRO A 195 -2.76 6.19 9.85
CA PRO A 195 -2.42 7.05 8.71
C PRO A 195 -0.92 7.21 8.43
N LEU A 196 -0.07 7.12 9.46
CA LEU A 196 1.39 7.18 9.31
C LEU A 196 2.00 5.89 8.72
N MET A 197 1.27 4.77 8.73
CA MET A 197 1.76 3.48 8.23
C MET A 197 1.37 3.30 6.75
N GLU A 198 1.96 4.10 5.87
CA GLU A 198 1.95 3.85 4.43
C GLU A 198 2.84 2.63 4.13
N LEU A 199 2.23 1.44 4.22
CA LEU A 199 2.83 0.20 3.78
C LEU A 199 2.92 0.15 2.25
N PRO A 200 3.97 -0.45 1.68
CA PRO A 200 4.04 -0.66 0.24
C PRO A 200 2.78 -1.41 -0.23
N LEU A 201 2.27 -1.01 -1.40
CA LEU A 201 1.12 -1.67 -2.01
C LEU A 201 1.40 -3.18 -2.13
N ALA A 202 0.41 -4.00 -1.80
CA ALA A 202 0.51 -5.45 -1.97
C ALA A 202 0.93 -5.75 -3.42
N VAL A 203 2.02 -6.49 -3.56
CA VAL A 203 2.52 -6.99 -4.83
C VAL A 203 1.51 -8.02 -5.32
N ASN A 204 0.82 -7.67 -6.40
CA ASN A 204 -0.11 -8.57 -7.05
C ASN A 204 0.63 -9.85 -7.49
N PRO A 205 0.23 -11.06 -7.04
CA PRO A 205 0.95 -12.30 -7.34
C PRO A 205 0.90 -12.66 -8.83
N THR A 206 -0.15 -12.25 -9.54
CA THR A 206 -0.29 -12.44 -10.98
C THR A 206 0.26 -11.26 -11.78
N GLY A 207 0.89 -10.28 -11.09
CA GLY A 207 1.40 -9.05 -11.69
C GLY A 207 0.30 -8.08 -12.13
N CYS A 208 -0.98 -8.47 -12.07
CA CYS A 208 -2.11 -7.64 -12.45
C CYS A 208 -3.49 -8.21 -12.06
N ALA A 209 -4.37 -7.32 -11.61
CA ALA A 209 -5.74 -7.65 -11.25
C ALA A 209 -6.62 -8.19 -12.40
N ARG A 210 -6.20 -8.07 -13.68
CA ARG A 210 -6.96 -8.61 -14.83
C ARG A 210 -6.87 -10.14 -14.96
N SER A 211 -5.83 -10.78 -14.42
CA SER A 211 -5.64 -12.25 -14.48
C SER A 211 -6.15 -12.95 -13.23
N GLU A 212 -6.64 -12.19 -12.24
CA GLU A 212 -7.20 -12.79 -11.04
C GLU A 212 -8.56 -13.42 -11.37
N PRO A 213 -8.81 -14.67 -10.94
CA PRO A 213 -10.11 -15.31 -11.12
C PRO A 213 -11.20 -14.50 -10.39
N LYS A 214 -12.31 -14.26 -11.07
CA LYS A 214 -13.45 -13.49 -10.55
C LYS A 214 -14.05 -14.20 -9.33
N ILE A 215 -13.76 -13.71 -8.13
CA ILE A 215 -14.34 -14.22 -6.88
C ILE A 215 -15.80 -13.75 -6.80
N MET A 216 -16.74 -14.68 -6.89
CA MET A 216 -18.17 -14.41 -6.73
C MET A 216 -18.47 -14.09 -5.27
N THR A 217 -18.63 -12.81 -4.94
CA THR A 217 -19.11 -12.39 -3.61
C THR A 217 -20.63 -12.51 -3.57
N HIS A 218 -21.14 -13.57 -2.93
CA HIS A 218 -22.57 -13.83 -2.72
C HIS A 218 -23.17 -12.86 -1.69
N TYR A 219 -23.41 -11.60 -2.05
CA TYR A 219 -24.29 -10.72 -1.26
C TYR A 219 -25.15 -9.86 -2.19
N LYS A 220 -26.39 -10.33 -2.44
CA LYS A 220 -27.47 -9.48 -2.95
C LYS A 220 -28.04 -8.68 -1.79
N ARG A 221 -28.04 -7.34 -1.85
CA ARG A 221 -28.92 -6.52 -1.01
C ARG A 221 -30.18 -6.11 -1.80
N PRO A 222 -31.37 -6.13 -1.17
CA PRO A 222 -32.65 -5.94 -1.84
C PRO A 222 -32.91 -4.46 -2.20
N HIS A 223 -33.49 -4.30 -3.39
CA HIS A 223 -33.98 -3.05 -3.98
C HIS A 223 -35.26 -2.55 -3.32
N THR A 224 -35.37 -1.23 -3.14
CA THR A 224 -36.63 -0.46 -3.19
C THR A 224 -36.33 0.79 -4.04
N LEU A 225 -36.78 0.83 -5.32
CA LEU A 225 -37.97 1.55 -5.83
C LEU A 225 -37.93 3.05 -5.48
N ASN A 226 -37.92 4.02 -6.41
CA ASN A 226 -38.80 4.21 -7.56
C ASN A 226 -38.17 5.05 -8.68
N SER A 227 -38.58 4.71 -9.91
CA SER A 227 -38.34 5.42 -11.15
C SER A 227 -39.39 6.51 -11.37
N THR A 228 -38.98 7.70 -11.79
CA THR A 228 -39.80 8.54 -12.69
C THR A 228 -38.90 9.37 -13.58
N SER A 229 -38.95 9.03 -14.86
CA SER A 229 -38.32 9.67 -15.99
C SER A 229 -38.92 11.04 -16.28
N THR A 230 -38.10 12.03 -16.59
CA THR A 230 -38.33 12.94 -17.75
C THR A 230 -37.07 13.74 -18.03
N SER A 231 -36.49 13.45 -19.18
CA SER A 231 -35.37 14.12 -19.83
C SER A 231 -35.82 15.47 -20.40
N LYS A 232 -35.04 16.54 -20.20
CA LYS A 232 -34.80 17.59 -21.22
C LYS A 232 -33.41 18.19 -21.05
N ALA A 233 -32.57 17.99 -22.06
CA ALA A 233 -31.31 18.70 -22.24
C ALA A 233 -31.59 20.14 -22.66
N PHE A 234 -30.90 21.10 -22.05
CA PHE A 234 -30.86 22.49 -22.54
C PHE A 234 -29.42 22.88 -22.87
N GLN A 235 -29.22 23.19 -24.15
CA GLN A 235 -28.07 23.91 -24.68
C GLN A 235 -28.04 25.31 -24.04
N SER A 236 -26.87 25.75 -23.57
CA SER A 236 -26.70 27.08 -22.99
C SER A 236 -25.95 27.99 -23.95
N THR A 237 -26.68 28.93 -24.54
CA THR A 237 -26.18 30.22 -25.04
C THR A 237 -26.70 31.31 -24.11
N VAL A 238 -25.83 31.95 -23.31
CA VAL A 238 -26.13 33.26 -22.69
C VAL A 238 -24.85 34.07 -22.55
N THR A 239 -24.74 35.07 -23.43
CA THR A 239 -24.12 36.37 -23.20
C THR A 239 -25.05 37.23 -22.33
N GLY A 240 -24.53 37.89 -21.29
CA GLY A 240 -25.30 38.86 -20.51
C GLY A 240 -24.59 39.27 -19.21
N GLU A 241 -23.93 40.41 -19.24
CA GLU A 241 -23.38 41.11 -18.07
C GLU A 241 -24.49 41.86 -17.31
N ILE A 242 -24.53 41.80 -15.97
CA ILE A 242 -24.95 42.91 -15.07
C ILE A 242 -24.21 42.82 -13.72
N ASN A 243 -23.29 43.77 -13.52
CA ASN A 243 -22.87 44.51 -12.32
C ASN A 243 -22.99 43.91 -10.89
N THR A 244 -21.82 43.70 -10.25
CA THR A 244 -21.59 43.94 -8.81
C THR A 244 -20.33 44.80 -8.61
N PRO A 245 -20.29 45.68 -7.58
CA PRO A 245 -19.20 46.64 -7.43
C PRO A 245 -18.01 46.00 -6.68
N TYR A 246 -16.82 46.17 -7.25
CA TYR A 246 -15.55 46.13 -6.54
C TYR A 246 -15.13 44.79 -5.91
N SER A 247 -14.74 43.85 -6.77
CA SER A 247 -13.52 43.08 -6.52
C SER A 247 -12.87 42.83 -7.87
N LYS A 248 -11.70 43.43 -8.12
CA LYS A 248 -10.87 43.06 -9.28
C LYS A 248 -10.40 41.62 -9.07
N GLN A 249 -11.24 40.66 -9.46
CA GLN A 249 -10.84 39.27 -9.57
C GLN A 249 -9.80 39.23 -10.68
N PHE A 250 -8.52 39.23 -10.30
CA PHE A 250 -7.44 38.94 -11.21
C PHE A 250 -7.74 37.57 -11.82
N VAL A 251 -8.24 37.57 -13.06
CA VAL A 251 -8.38 36.35 -13.85
C VAL A 251 -6.96 35.89 -14.14
N HIS A 252 -6.40 35.06 -13.25
CA HIS A 252 -5.08 34.48 -13.44
C HIS A 252 -5.05 33.77 -14.79
N SER A 253 -4.08 34.10 -15.64
CA SER A 253 -3.90 33.44 -16.93
C SER A 253 -3.75 31.93 -16.74
N LYS A 254 -4.17 31.13 -17.74
CA LYS A 254 -4.04 29.66 -17.69
C LYS A 254 -2.62 29.22 -17.31
N SER A 255 -1.59 29.90 -17.81
CA SER A 255 -0.18 29.63 -17.47
C SER A 255 0.16 29.91 -16.00
N SER A 256 -0.43 30.95 -15.40
CA SER A 256 -0.27 31.22 -13.97
C SER A 256 -0.93 30.15 -13.11
N GLN A 257 -2.12 29.69 -13.50
CA GLN A 257 -2.82 28.60 -12.81
C GLN A 257 -2.03 27.28 -12.90
N TYR A 258 -1.44 27.00 -14.06
CA TYR A 258 -0.62 25.81 -14.28
C TYR A 258 0.68 25.81 -13.45
N ARG A 259 1.37 26.95 -13.33
CA ARG A 259 2.54 27.06 -12.44
C ARG A 259 2.18 26.75 -10.99
N ARG A 260 1.04 27.28 -10.52
CA ARG A 260 0.53 27.00 -9.18
C ARG A 260 0.14 25.53 -9.00
N LEU A 261 -0.47 24.92 -10.02
CA LEU A 261 -0.78 23.50 -10.04
C LEU A 261 0.48 22.65 -9.80
N LYS A 262 1.58 22.92 -10.52
CA LYS A 262 2.83 22.14 -10.39
C LYS A 262 3.40 22.15 -8.97
N THR A 263 3.24 23.23 -8.23
CA THR A 263 3.75 23.34 -6.85
C THR A 263 2.78 22.76 -5.82
N GLU A 264 1.47 22.90 -6.05
CA GLU A 264 0.44 22.61 -5.04
C GLU A 264 -0.31 21.29 -5.24
N TRP A 265 -0.13 20.57 -6.36
CA TRP A 265 -0.97 19.40 -6.67
C TRP A 265 -0.97 18.32 -5.57
N LYS A 266 0.15 18.13 -4.86
CA LYS A 266 0.26 17.19 -3.73
C LYS A 266 -0.67 17.52 -2.56
N ASN A 267 -1.04 18.79 -2.40
CA ASN A 267 -1.97 19.26 -1.39
C ASN A 267 -3.42 19.29 -1.89
N ASN A 268 -3.65 19.10 -3.20
CA ASN A 268 -4.98 19.12 -3.79
C ASN A 268 -5.66 17.75 -3.72
N VAL A 269 -4.87 16.67 -3.79
CA VAL A 269 -5.40 15.32 -3.93
C VAL A 269 -4.62 14.30 -3.10
N TYR A 270 -5.29 13.20 -2.76
CA TYR A 270 -4.66 12.02 -2.16
C TYR A 270 -5.23 10.74 -2.79
N LEU A 271 -4.47 9.66 -2.72
CA LEU A 271 -4.87 8.36 -3.26
C LEU A 271 -5.54 7.53 -2.17
N ALA A 272 -6.68 6.92 -2.46
CA ALA A 272 -7.35 6.01 -1.53
C ALA A 272 -8.10 4.91 -2.31
N ARG A 273 -8.68 3.95 -1.57
CA ARG A 273 -9.48 2.88 -2.18
C ARG A 273 -10.77 3.46 -2.75
N SER A 274 -11.04 3.19 -4.02
CA SER A 274 -12.25 3.66 -4.72
C SER A 274 -13.47 2.80 -4.38
N ARG A 275 -14.64 3.44 -4.41
CA ARG A 275 -15.94 2.72 -4.39
C ARG A 275 -16.36 2.19 -5.77
N ILE A 276 -15.76 2.71 -6.84
CA ILE A 276 -16.02 2.33 -8.23
C ILE A 276 -15.15 1.12 -8.58
N GLN A 277 -13.83 1.28 -8.53
CA GLN A 277 -12.90 0.22 -8.86
C GLN A 277 -11.49 0.50 -8.28
N GLY A 278 -10.91 -0.47 -7.59
CA GLY A 278 -9.49 -0.43 -7.19
C GLY A 278 -9.13 0.81 -6.37
N LEU A 279 -8.27 1.66 -6.92
CA LEU A 279 -7.85 2.93 -6.32
C LEU A 279 -8.57 4.09 -7.02
N GLY A 280 -8.82 5.16 -6.26
CA GLY A 280 -9.43 6.39 -6.72
C GLY A 280 -8.61 7.58 -6.24
N LEU A 281 -8.66 8.67 -6.99
CA LEU A 281 -8.08 9.94 -6.59
C LEU A 281 -9.13 10.78 -5.87
N TYR A 282 -8.82 11.26 -4.67
CA TYR A 282 -9.76 11.99 -3.81
C TYR A 282 -9.30 13.43 -3.59
N ALA A 283 -10.25 14.35 -3.42
CA ALA A 283 -9.96 15.74 -3.10
C ALA A 283 -9.44 15.89 -1.65
N ALA A 284 -8.21 16.37 -1.46
CA ALA A 284 -7.61 16.59 -0.14
C ALA A 284 -8.12 17.86 0.55
N LYS A 285 -8.73 18.76 -0.22
CA LYS A 285 -9.33 20.03 0.20
C LYS A 285 -10.56 20.33 -0.66
N ASP A 286 -11.32 21.35 -0.27
CA ASP A 286 -12.41 21.84 -1.11
C ASP A 286 -11.84 22.44 -2.41
N LEU A 287 -12.34 21.96 -3.55
CA LEU A 287 -11.97 22.41 -4.88
C LEU A 287 -13.13 23.20 -5.47
N GLU A 288 -12.88 24.44 -5.85
CA GLU A 288 -13.88 25.27 -6.53
C GLU A 288 -14.05 24.86 -7.99
N LYS A 289 -15.19 25.23 -8.60
CA LYS A 289 -15.48 24.97 -10.03
C LYS A 289 -14.42 25.63 -10.92
N HIS A 290 -14.04 24.97 -12.02
CA HIS A 290 -13.03 25.40 -13.00
C HIS A 290 -11.61 25.55 -12.41
N THR A 291 -11.27 24.75 -11.41
CA THR A 291 -9.93 24.70 -10.84
C THR A 291 -9.12 23.59 -11.50
N MET A 292 -7.89 23.88 -11.93
CA MET A 292 -6.95 22.85 -12.36
C MET A 292 -6.53 22.00 -11.16
N VAL A 293 -6.79 20.69 -11.22
CA VAL A 293 -6.62 19.78 -10.08
C VAL A 293 -5.30 19.01 -10.16
N ILE A 294 -5.03 18.39 -11.30
CA ILE A 294 -3.82 17.59 -11.55
C ILE A 294 -3.54 17.47 -13.06
N GLU A 295 -2.26 17.33 -13.42
CA GLU A 295 -1.82 17.02 -14.78
C GLU A 295 -1.71 15.50 -14.97
N TYR A 296 -2.18 15.00 -16.11
CA TYR A 296 -1.98 13.62 -16.52
C TYR A 296 -0.58 13.46 -17.14
N ILE A 297 0.40 13.14 -16.29
CA ILE A 297 1.81 12.97 -16.70
C ILE A 297 2.11 11.51 -17.08
N GLY A 298 2.93 11.34 -18.10
CA GLY A 298 3.44 10.05 -18.58
C GLY A 298 4.43 10.24 -19.72
N THR A 299 4.76 9.15 -20.41
CA THR A 299 5.64 9.19 -21.59
C THR A 299 4.82 9.50 -22.84
N ILE A 300 5.15 10.56 -23.56
CA ILE A 300 4.51 10.87 -24.84
C ILE A 300 5.05 9.90 -25.91
N ILE A 301 4.16 9.18 -26.57
CA ILE A 301 4.46 8.21 -27.62
C ILE A 301 3.57 8.44 -28.84
N ARG A 302 4.01 7.96 -30.01
CA ARG A 302 3.19 7.95 -31.23
C ARG A 302 2.17 6.81 -31.22
N ASN A 303 1.09 6.96 -31.98
CA ASN A 303 0.02 5.95 -32.06
C ASN A 303 0.51 4.54 -32.45
N GLU A 304 1.47 4.41 -33.36
CA GLU A 304 1.98 3.09 -33.78
C GLU A 304 2.69 2.38 -32.62
N VAL A 305 3.38 3.16 -31.78
CA VAL A 305 4.05 2.66 -30.58
C VAL A 305 3.03 2.33 -29.49
N ALA A 306 1.96 3.12 -29.36
CA ALA A 306 0.86 2.86 -28.43
C ALA A 306 0.20 1.52 -28.72
N ASN A 307 -0.19 1.25 -29.97
CA ASN A 307 -0.81 -0.01 -30.37
C ASN A 307 0.11 -1.24 -30.12
N ARG A 308 1.42 -1.08 -30.34
CA ARG A 308 2.39 -2.15 -30.03
C ARG A 308 2.50 -2.39 -28.53
N ARG A 309 2.56 -1.31 -27.74
CA ARG A 309 2.66 -1.37 -26.27
C ARG A 309 1.39 -1.92 -25.64
N GLU A 310 0.22 -1.57 -26.16
CA GLU A 310 -1.06 -2.11 -25.71
C GLU A 310 -1.07 -3.63 -25.82
N LYS A 311 -0.75 -4.18 -27.01
CA LYS A 311 -0.62 -5.64 -27.19
C LYS A 311 0.41 -6.27 -26.26
N LEU A 312 1.56 -5.62 -26.05
CA LEU A 312 2.58 -6.10 -25.13
C LEU A 312 2.11 -6.07 -23.67
N TYR A 313 1.38 -5.03 -23.27
CA TYR A 313 0.82 -4.92 -21.95
C TYR A 313 -0.29 -5.95 -21.77
N GLU A 314 -1.14 -6.18 -22.75
CA GLU A 314 -2.14 -7.25 -22.71
C GLU A 314 -1.52 -8.64 -22.60
N THR A 315 -0.43 -8.94 -23.33
CA THR A 315 0.24 -10.24 -23.21
C THR A 315 0.95 -10.42 -21.87
N GLN A 316 1.45 -9.35 -21.29
CA GLN A 316 1.96 -9.30 -19.90
C GLN A 316 0.83 -9.16 -18.88
N ASN A 317 -0.41 -9.17 -19.36
CA ASN A 317 -1.63 -8.94 -18.62
C ASN A 317 -1.54 -7.70 -17.71
N ARG A 318 -0.98 -6.57 -18.16
CA ARG A 318 -0.81 -5.33 -17.41
C ARG A 318 -1.95 -4.35 -17.74
N GLY A 319 -2.31 -3.49 -16.78
CA GLY A 319 -3.28 -2.42 -17.01
C GLY A 319 -2.74 -1.37 -17.99
N VAL A 320 -3.57 -0.95 -18.94
CA VAL A 320 -3.22 0.04 -19.96
C VAL A 320 -3.65 1.43 -19.48
N TYR A 321 -2.68 2.32 -19.28
CA TYR A 321 -2.92 3.70 -18.82
C TYR A 321 -2.52 4.68 -19.91
N MET A 322 -3.27 4.69 -21.00
CA MET A 322 -3.00 5.52 -22.16
C MET A 322 -4.08 6.60 -22.31
N PHE A 323 -3.64 7.83 -22.56
CA PHE A 323 -4.52 8.97 -22.80
C PHE A 323 -4.13 9.64 -24.11
N ARG A 324 -5.04 9.64 -25.09
CA ARG A 324 -4.84 10.28 -26.39
C ARG A 324 -4.87 11.81 -26.25
N ILE A 325 -3.79 12.49 -26.66
CA ILE A 325 -3.74 13.96 -26.73
C ILE A 325 -4.40 14.42 -28.04
N ASN A 326 -3.98 13.82 -29.15
CA ASN A 326 -4.42 14.13 -30.50
C ASN A 326 -4.29 12.88 -31.40
N ASN A 327 -4.50 13.03 -32.70
CA ASN A 327 -4.47 11.91 -33.65
C ASN A 327 -3.07 11.32 -33.91
N GLU A 328 -2.01 11.89 -33.35
CA GLU A 328 -0.63 11.45 -33.56
C GLU A 328 0.04 11.00 -32.25
N HIS A 329 -0.33 11.62 -31.12
CA HIS A 329 0.36 11.49 -29.84
C HIS A 329 -0.57 10.99 -28.72
N VAL A 330 -0.02 10.07 -27.91
CA VAL A 330 -0.65 9.43 -26.76
C VAL A 330 0.29 9.53 -25.55
N ILE A 331 -0.25 9.82 -24.37
CA ILE A 331 0.48 9.76 -23.11
C ILE A 331 0.32 8.38 -22.50
N ASP A 332 1.42 7.66 -22.34
CA ASP A 332 1.49 6.37 -21.66
C ASP A 332 2.01 6.53 -20.23
N ALA A 333 1.11 6.29 -19.26
CA ALA A 333 1.38 6.36 -17.82
C ALA A 333 1.56 4.96 -17.18
N THR A 334 1.69 3.90 -17.99
CA THR A 334 1.67 2.48 -17.56
C THR A 334 2.94 2.06 -16.81
N LEU A 335 4.10 2.53 -17.25
CA LEU A 335 5.38 2.29 -16.58
C LEU A 335 5.80 3.47 -15.69
N THR A 336 5.71 4.67 -16.24
CA THR A 336 6.13 5.93 -15.59
C THR A 336 5.02 6.95 -15.74
N GLY A 337 4.37 7.32 -14.64
CA GLY A 337 3.24 8.25 -14.67
C GLY A 337 2.90 8.79 -13.28
N GLY A 338 1.98 9.74 -13.25
CA GLY A 338 1.52 10.39 -12.01
C GLY A 338 0.29 9.72 -11.40
N PRO A 339 -0.19 10.23 -10.25
CA PRO A 339 -1.38 9.69 -9.58
C PRO A 339 -2.69 9.95 -10.35
N ALA A 340 -2.68 10.83 -11.35
CA ALA A 340 -3.82 11.10 -12.23
C ALA A 340 -4.33 9.84 -12.98
N ARG A 341 -3.49 8.81 -13.14
CA ARG A 341 -3.89 7.53 -13.78
C ARG A 341 -4.94 6.74 -12.99
N TYR A 342 -5.19 7.10 -11.73
CA TYR A 342 -6.16 6.46 -10.84
C TYR A 342 -7.48 7.24 -10.74
N ILE A 343 -7.71 8.23 -11.61
CA ILE A 343 -8.98 8.94 -11.65
C ILE A 343 -9.97 8.08 -12.42
N ASN A 344 -11.00 7.58 -11.74
CA ASN A 344 -11.94 6.63 -12.34
C ASN A 344 -12.95 7.28 -13.28
N HIS A 345 -13.58 6.43 -14.08
CA HIS A 345 -14.71 6.82 -14.90
C HIS A 345 -15.99 7.01 -14.08
N SER A 346 -16.75 8.06 -14.39
CA SER A 346 -18.15 8.19 -13.99
C SER A 346 -19.01 8.71 -15.13
N CYS A 347 -20.23 8.17 -15.25
CA CYS A 347 -21.26 8.72 -16.14
C CYS A 347 -21.86 10.04 -15.60
N ALA A 348 -21.63 10.36 -14.32
CA ALA A 348 -21.94 11.66 -13.73
C ALA A 348 -20.65 12.26 -13.15
N PRO A 349 -19.72 12.71 -14.01
CA PRO A 349 -18.39 13.14 -13.58
C PRO A 349 -18.40 14.50 -12.89
N ASN A 350 -17.46 14.69 -11.98
CA ASN A 350 -17.19 15.98 -11.31
C ASN A 350 -15.94 16.69 -11.86
N CYS A 351 -15.22 16.05 -12.79
CA CYS A 351 -14.08 16.61 -13.49
C CYS A 351 -14.22 16.44 -15.02
N VAL A 352 -13.48 17.25 -15.76
CA VAL A 352 -13.27 17.14 -17.21
C VAL A 352 -11.77 17.12 -17.49
N ALA A 353 -11.37 16.39 -18.53
CA ALA A 353 -10.01 16.41 -19.03
C ALA A 353 -9.93 17.36 -20.24
N GLU A 354 -9.07 18.36 -20.17
CA GLU A 354 -8.83 19.32 -21.26
C GLU A 354 -7.37 19.27 -21.71
N VAL A 355 -7.17 19.33 -23.02
CA VAL A 355 -5.84 19.55 -23.61
C VAL A 355 -5.55 21.04 -23.59
N VAL A 356 -4.50 21.44 -22.91
CA VAL A 356 -4.06 22.83 -22.80
C VAL A 356 -2.60 22.93 -23.24
N THR A 357 -2.34 23.78 -24.21
CA THR A 357 -0.99 24.04 -24.71
C THR A 357 -0.27 25.01 -23.78
N PHE A 358 0.85 24.57 -23.21
CA PHE A 358 1.77 25.40 -22.43
C PHE A 358 3.16 25.32 -23.05
N ASP A 359 3.81 26.46 -23.30
CA ASP A 359 5.17 26.53 -23.86
C ASP A 359 5.39 25.68 -25.13
N LYS A 360 4.36 25.61 -26.00
CA LYS A 360 4.30 24.79 -27.23
C LYS A 360 4.21 23.28 -27.03
N GLU A 361 3.93 22.83 -25.80
CA GLU A 361 3.64 21.43 -25.48
C GLU A 361 2.18 21.27 -25.08
N ASP A 362 1.49 20.32 -25.69
CA ASP A 362 0.13 19.96 -25.31
C ASP A 362 0.15 19.11 -24.04
N LYS A 363 -0.57 19.57 -23.01
CA LYS A 363 -0.69 18.89 -21.72
C LYS A 363 -2.14 18.56 -21.43
N ILE A 364 -2.39 17.41 -20.82
CA ILE A 364 -3.73 17.00 -20.40
C ILE A 364 -3.93 17.38 -18.94
N ILE A 365 -4.84 18.32 -18.69
CA ILE A 365 -5.15 18.84 -17.37
C ILE A 365 -6.54 18.40 -16.95
N ILE A 366 -6.65 17.91 -15.73
CA ILE A 366 -7.93 17.58 -15.11
C ILE A 366 -8.45 18.82 -14.38
N ILE A 367 -9.64 19.27 -14.77
CA ILE A 367 -10.29 20.49 -14.29
C ILE A 367 -11.61 20.11 -13.63
N SER A 368 -11.94 20.71 -12.48
CA SER A 368 -13.22 20.50 -11.81
C SER A 368 -14.39 21.11 -12.61
N SER A 369 -15.43 20.33 -12.86
CA SER A 369 -16.65 20.79 -13.56
C SER A 369 -17.69 21.41 -12.62
N ARG A 370 -17.54 21.19 -11.31
CA ARG A 370 -18.33 21.78 -10.22
C ARG A 370 -17.49 21.98 -8.97
N ARG A 371 -18.07 22.55 -7.92
CA ARG A 371 -17.47 22.54 -6.58
C ARG A 371 -17.41 21.11 -6.06
N ILE A 372 -16.24 20.70 -5.56
CA ILE A 372 -15.95 19.36 -5.03
C ILE A 372 -15.50 19.50 -3.58
N PRO A 373 -16.27 19.01 -2.60
CA PRO A 373 -15.88 19.02 -1.20
C PRO A 373 -14.70 18.07 -0.95
N LYS A 374 -13.94 18.36 0.10
CA LYS A 374 -12.88 17.47 0.61
C LYS A 374 -13.42 16.06 0.85
N GLY A 375 -12.67 15.06 0.40
CA GLY A 375 -12.97 13.64 0.58
C GLY A 375 -13.87 13.05 -0.50
N GLU A 376 -14.30 13.83 -1.50
CA GLU A 376 -15.02 13.30 -2.66
C GLU A 376 -14.05 12.70 -3.69
N GLU A 377 -14.47 11.60 -4.35
CA GLU A 377 -13.70 10.95 -5.41
C GLU A 377 -13.78 11.74 -6.72
N LEU A 378 -12.63 12.02 -7.32
CA LEU A 378 -12.51 12.68 -8.61
C LEU A 378 -12.79 11.68 -9.73
N THR A 379 -13.64 12.07 -10.68
CA THR A 379 -14.04 11.23 -11.81
C THR A 379 -14.25 12.05 -13.08
N TYR A 380 -13.95 11.48 -14.25
CA TYR A 380 -14.23 12.10 -15.55
C TYR A 380 -14.83 11.10 -16.53
N ASP A 381 -15.43 11.58 -17.61
CA ASP A 381 -15.92 10.72 -18.69
C ASP A 381 -14.74 10.30 -19.58
N TYR A 382 -14.48 9.00 -19.68
CA TYR A 382 -13.37 8.45 -20.46
C TYR A 382 -13.60 8.60 -21.96
N LYS A 383 -14.86 8.68 -22.40
CA LYS A 383 -15.25 8.79 -23.81
C LYS A 383 -14.54 7.74 -24.67
N PHE A 384 -14.63 6.46 -24.30
CA PHE A 384 -14.17 5.40 -25.17
C PHE A 384 -14.98 5.42 -26.49
N ASP A 385 -14.30 5.08 -27.58
CA ASP A 385 -14.94 4.92 -28.88
C ASP A 385 -15.97 3.77 -28.79
N PHE A 386 -17.14 3.94 -29.42
CA PHE A 386 -18.17 2.91 -29.43
C PHE A 386 -17.68 1.70 -30.23
N GLU A 387 -17.58 0.54 -29.58
CA GLU A 387 -17.23 -0.74 -30.21
C GLU A 387 -18.46 -1.66 -30.32
N ASP A 388 -18.41 -2.63 -31.23
CA ASP A 388 -19.47 -3.63 -31.43
C ASP A 388 -19.84 -4.34 -30.12
N ASP A 389 -21.08 -4.82 -30.03
CA ASP A 389 -21.70 -5.38 -28.82
C ASP A 389 -20.89 -6.46 -28.05
N GLN A 390 -19.88 -7.06 -28.69
CA GLN A 390 -19.00 -8.09 -28.12
C GLN A 390 -17.89 -7.55 -27.20
N HIS A 391 -17.56 -6.24 -27.23
CA HIS A 391 -16.46 -5.65 -26.43
C HIS A 391 -16.92 -4.61 -25.41
N LYS A 392 -18.20 -4.63 -25.00
CA LYS A 392 -18.72 -3.66 -24.04
C LYS A 392 -18.08 -3.83 -22.66
N ILE A 393 -17.57 -2.72 -22.10
CA ILE A 393 -16.91 -2.68 -20.79
C ILE A 393 -17.90 -2.15 -19.75
N PRO A 394 -18.29 -2.96 -18.74
CA PRO A 394 -19.32 -2.57 -17.79
C PRO A 394 -18.86 -1.40 -16.92
N CYS A 395 -19.75 -0.42 -16.76
CA CYS A 395 -19.54 0.76 -15.92
C CYS A 395 -20.04 0.52 -14.50
N HIS A 396 -19.15 0.67 -13.53
CA HIS A 396 -19.42 0.47 -12.10
C HIS A 396 -19.51 1.78 -11.30
N CYS A 397 -19.71 2.92 -11.97
CA CYS A 397 -19.66 4.24 -11.31
C CYS A 397 -20.76 4.49 -10.26
N GLY A 398 -21.84 3.71 -10.27
CA GLY A 398 -22.95 3.86 -9.32
C GLY A 398 -23.81 5.12 -9.52
N ALA A 399 -23.57 5.90 -10.58
CA ALA A 399 -24.36 7.09 -10.89
C ALA A 399 -25.82 6.73 -11.22
N LEU A 400 -26.77 7.59 -10.80
CA LEU A 400 -28.21 7.39 -11.04
C LEU A 400 -28.53 7.24 -12.54
N ASN A 401 -27.90 8.06 -13.39
CA ASN A 401 -28.07 8.03 -14.85
C ASN A 401 -26.91 7.30 -15.55
N CYS A 402 -26.39 6.23 -14.96
CA CYS A 402 -25.28 5.47 -15.53
C CYS A 402 -25.68 4.78 -16.85
N ARG A 403 -24.86 4.94 -17.89
CA ARG A 403 -25.00 4.27 -19.21
C ARG A 403 -24.82 2.74 -19.14
N LYS A 404 -24.42 2.20 -17.99
CA LYS A 404 -24.04 0.80 -17.73
C LYS A 404 -22.79 0.32 -18.46
N TRP A 405 -22.31 1.05 -19.45
CA TRP A 405 -21.13 0.76 -20.24
C TRP A 405 -20.25 2.01 -20.37
N MET A 406 -18.95 1.81 -20.53
CA MET A 406 -17.97 2.90 -20.67
C MET A 406 -17.68 3.24 -22.15
N ASN A 407 -17.88 2.27 -23.04
CA ASN A 407 -17.87 2.35 -24.48
C ASN A 407 -19.26 2.08 -25.07
#